data_AF-A0A0T6DT79-F1
#
_entry.id   AF-A0A0T6DT79-F1
#
_cell.length_a   1.000
_cell.length_b   1.000
_cell.length_c   1.000
_cell.angle_alpha   90.00
_cell.angle_beta   90.00
_cell.angle_gamma   90.00
#
_symmetry.space_group_name_H-M   'P 1'
#
loop_
_entity.id
_entity.type
_entity.pdbx_description
1 polymer ?
#
loop_
_entity_poly.entity_id
_entity_poly.type
_entity_poly.pdbx_seq_one_letter_code
_entity_poly.pdbx_strand_id
1 'polypeptide(L)'
;MFSINRLLSKGYHALTVGSAALLLSGIMISSAGAADIATTYDNSCAACHDSGALNAIKKGDSAKWQKLIEQKGMPTLIKSVKSGMIQMPAGGLCNTCSDDDYRKLIEYMSK
;
A
#
# COMPACT_ATOMS: atom_id res chain seq x y z
N MET A 1 -70.42 -20.25 -18.80
CA MET A 1 -70.63 -19.88 -20.21
C MET A 1 -69.91 -18.56 -20.47
N PHE A 2 -69.34 -18.37 -21.67
CA PHE A 2 -68.52 -17.23 -22.17
C PHE A 2 -67.04 -17.22 -21.75
N SER A 3 -66.05 -17.06 -22.62
CA SER A 3 -65.85 -17.39 -24.04
C SER A 3 -64.40 -16.96 -24.37
N ILE A 4 -63.60 -17.88 -24.91
CA ILE A 4 -62.68 -17.70 -26.06
C ILE A 4 -61.68 -16.53 -25.99
N ASN A 5 -60.43 -16.80 -25.59
CA ASN A 5 -59.22 -16.80 -26.45
C ASN A 5 -59.16 -15.62 -27.46
N ARG A 6 -58.33 -14.61 -27.20
CA ARG A 6 -56.94 -14.53 -27.69
C ARG A 6 -56.86 -14.85 -29.18
N LEU A 7 -56.84 -13.81 -30.01
CA LEU A 7 -56.02 -13.67 -31.23
C LEU A 7 -56.40 -12.36 -31.93
N LEU A 8 -55.42 -11.71 -32.55
CA LEU A 8 -55.54 -10.57 -33.46
C LEU A 8 -55.72 -9.20 -32.80
N SER A 9 -54.63 -8.59 -32.35
CA SER A 9 -54.36 -7.21 -32.74
C SER A 9 -52.93 -6.83 -32.41
N LYS A 10 -52.11 -6.67 -33.46
CA LYS A 10 -51.05 -5.65 -33.53
C LYS A 10 -49.89 -5.85 -32.53
N GLY A 11 -48.73 -6.38 -32.91
CA GLY A 11 -48.01 -6.08 -34.15
C GLY A 11 -47.72 -4.57 -34.21
N TYR A 12 -46.45 -4.22 -34.42
CA TYR A 12 -45.96 -2.89 -34.82
C TYR A 12 -45.63 -1.90 -33.69
N HIS A 13 -44.40 -1.37 -33.82
CA HIS A 13 -43.75 -0.29 -33.06
C HIS A 13 -43.15 -0.72 -31.70
N ALA A 14 -41.87 -1.11 -31.54
CA ALA A 14 -40.64 -0.55 -32.09
C ALA A 14 -40.69 0.98 -32.25
N LEU A 15 -40.25 1.74 -31.24
CA LEU A 15 -39.38 2.91 -31.42
C LEU A 15 -39.00 3.53 -30.06
N THR A 16 -37.69 3.53 -29.79
CA THR A 16 -36.92 4.65 -29.22
C THR A 16 -37.46 5.38 -28.00
N VAL A 17 -37.12 4.91 -26.80
CA VAL A 17 -36.95 5.82 -25.64
C VAL A 17 -35.46 5.94 -25.39
N GLY A 18 -34.89 7.02 -25.92
CA GLY A 18 -33.52 7.43 -25.63
C GLY A 18 -33.39 7.73 -24.14
N SER A 19 -32.63 6.90 -23.44
CA SER A 19 -32.14 7.21 -22.11
C SER A 19 -30.64 7.50 -22.23
N ALA A 20 -30.31 8.78 -22.26
CA ALA A 20 -28.95 9.25 -22.06
C ALA A 20 -28.52 8.93 -20.61
N ALA A 21 -28.04 7.71 -20.39
CA ALA A 21 -27.35 7.37 -19.16
C ALA A 21 -25.93 7.93 -19.25
N LEU A 22 -25.70 9.11 -18.65
CA LEU A 22 -24.36 9.59 -18.33
C LEU A 22 -23.68 8.53 -17.46
N LEU A 23 -22.78 7.75 -18.06
CA LEU A 23 -21.85 6.89 -17.35
C LEU A 23 -20.83 7.78 -16.64
N LEU A 24 -21.14 8.16 -15.39
CA LEU A 24 -20.15 8.61 -14.42
C LEU A 24 -19.23 7.41 -14.11
N SER A 25 -18.30 7.14 -15.02
CA SER A 25 -17.15 6.28 -14.75
C SER A 25 -16.30 6.97 -13.70
N GLY A 26 -16.60 6.71 -12.43
CA GLY A 26 -15.74 7.07 -11.32
C GLY A 26 -14.37 6.42 -11.55
N ILE A 27 -13.36 7.25 -11.81
CA ILE A 27 -11.96 6.83 -11.82
C ILE A 27 -11.65 6.42 -10.38
N MET A 28 -11.74 5.13 -10.09
CA MET A 28 -11.14 4.56 -8.90
C MET A 28 -9.63 4.67 -9.09
N ILE A 29 -9.04 5.76 -8.59
CA ILE A 29 -7.60 5.85 -8.40
C ILE A 29 -7.27 4.82 -7.33
N SER A 30 -7.01 3.59 -7.77
CA SER A 30 -6.37 2.57 -6.95
C SER A 30 -4.99 3.12 -6.60
N SER A 31 -4.84 3.63 -5.38
CA SER A 31 -3.52 3.82 -4.76
C SER A 31 -2.95 2.43 -4.51
N ALA A 32 -2.49 1.77 -5.58
CA ALA A 32 -1.72 0.55 -5.45
C ALA A 32 -0.50 0.87 -4.57
N GLY A 33 -0.48 0.34 -3.35
CA GLY A 33 0.76 0.15 -2.59
C GLY A 33 1.33 1.36 -1.84
N ALA A 34 0.52 2.17 -1.15
CA ALA A 34 1.08 2.85 0.02
C ALA A 34 1.17 1.82 1.14
N ALA A 35 2.38 1.42 1.54
CA ALA A 35 2.56 0.51 2.67
C ALA A 35 1.95 1.13 3.93
N ASP A 36 1.12 0.38 4.66
CA ASP A 36 0.81 0.77 6.03
C ASP A 36 2.08 0.60 6.87
N ILE A 37 2.72 1.73 7.19
CA ILE A 37 4.07 1.75 7.77
C ILE A 37 4.13 1.02 9.10
N ALA A 38 3.09 1.10 9.92
CA ALA A 38 3.03 0.37 11.19
C ALA A 38 2.97 -1.15 10.94
N THR A 39 2.02 -1.62 10.13
CA THR A 39 1.92 -3.04 9.77
C THR A 39 3.20 -3.55 9.08
N THR A 40 3.78 -2.77 8.18
CA THR A 40 5.03 -3.16 7.51
C THR A 40 6.19 -3.24 8.51
N TYR A 41 6.30 -2.30 9.44
CA TYR A 41 7.28 -2.37 10.53
C TYR A 41 7.10 -3.66 11.34
N ASP A 42 5.89 -3.94 11.81
CA ASP A 42 5.57 -5.11 12.63
C ASP A 42 5.90 -6.44 11.91
N ASN A 43 5.60 -6.51 10.61
CA ASN A 43 5.85 -7.71 9.80
C ASN A 43 7.30 -7.89 9.36
N SER A 44 8.17 -6.89 9.53
CA SER A 44 9.53 -6.91 8.98
C SER A 44 10.57 -6.40 9.97
N CYS A 45 10.64 -5.08 10.14
CA CYS A 45 11.67 -4.37 10.89
C CYS A 45 11.66 -4.74 12.38
N ALA A 46 10.47 -4.94 12.96
CA ALA A 46 10.24 -5.23 14.37
C ALA A 46 11.00 -6.48 14.85
N ALA A 47 11.21 -7.46 13.96
CA ALA A 47 11.93 -8.70 14.26
C ALA A 47 13.30 -8.45 14.92
N CYS A 48 13.96 -7.34 14.59
CA CYS A 48 15.22 -6.95 15.21
C CYS A 48 15.13 -5.60 15.95
N HIS A 49 14.38 -4.64 15.41
CA HIS A 49 14.40 -3.27 15.90
C HIS A 49 13.51 -3.03 17.14
N ASP A 50 12.63 -3.96 17.54
CA ASP A 50 11.91 -3.81 18.82
C ASP A 50 12.82 -4.08 20.02
N SER A 51 13.48 -5.24 20.01
CA SER A 51 14.30 -5.70 21.13
C SER A 51 15.77 -5.26 21.03
N GLY A 52 16.19 -4.74 19.87
CA GLY A 52 17.59 -4.47 19.57
C GLY A 52 18.39 -5.75 19.30
N ALA A 53 17.72 -6.81 18.82
CA ALA A 53 18.36 -8.07 18.49
C ALA A 53 19.50 -7.85 17.49
N LEU A 54 20.56 -8.65 17.61
CA LEU A 54 21.75 -8.55 16.75
C LEU A 54 22.43 -7.17 16.78
N ASN A 55 22.22 -6.40 17.85
CA ASN A 55 22.66 -5.00 18.01
C ASN A 55 21.97 -4.01 17.06
N ALA A 56 20.75 -4.31 16.62
CA ALA A 56 19.93 -3.35 15.88
C ALA A 56 19.63 -2.11 16.74
N ILE A 57 19.57 -0.94 16.10
CA ILE A 57 19.16 0.30 16.79
C ILE A 57 17.67 0.19 17.10
N LYS A 58 17.31 0.24 18.38
CA LYS A 58 15.91 0.09 18.79
C LYS A 58 15.02 1.17 18.19
N LYS A 59 13.78 0.81 17.84
CA LYS A 59 12.72 1.80 17.60
C LYS A 59 12.56 2.68 18.86
N GLY A 60 12.41 3.98 18.65
CA GLY A 60 12.30 4.97 19.73
C GLY A 60 13.64 5.41 20.34
N ASP A 61 14.79 4.84 19.93
CA ASP A 61 16.11 5.39 20.29
C ASP A 61 16.41 6.61 19.40
N SER A 62 15.61 7.67 19.58
CA SER A 62 15.62 8.86 18.70
C SER A 62 17.00 9.50 18.62
N ALA A 63 17.75 9.52 19.71
CA ALA A 63 19.10 10.09 19.75
C ALA A 63 20.07 9.32 18.83
N LYS A 64 20.06 7.99 18.85
CA LYS A 64 20.91 7.19 17.95
C LYS A 64 20.46 7.30 16.51
N TRP A 65 19.14 7.28 16.26
CA TRP A 65 18.60 7.42 14.91
C TRP A 65 18.91 8.78 14.30
N GLN A 66 18.71 9.88 15.03
CA GLN A 66 19.03 11.23 14.56
C GLN A 66 20.51 11.34 14.21
N LYS A 67 21.40 10.93 15.10
CA LYS A 67 22.84 10.89 14.84
C LYS A 67 23.18 10.07 13.59
N LEU A 68 22.57 8.89 13.42
CA LEU A 68 22.81 8.05 12.26
C LEU A 68 22.34 8.71 10.96
N ILE A 69 21.15 9.32 10.97
CA ILE A 69 20.56 10.04 9.83
C ILE A 69 21.43 11.24 9.45
N GLU A 70 21.88 12.04 10.42
CA GLU A 70 22.78 13.16 10.19
C GLU A 70 24.12 12.73 9.60
N GLN A 71 24.70 11.63 10.11
CA GLN A 71 26.00 11.16 9.70
C GLN A 71 26.02 10.49 8.32
N LYS A 72 24.94 9.79 7.95
CA LYS A 72 24.90 8.98 6.72
C LYS A 72 24.03 9.59 5.62
N GLY A 73 23.02 10.36 6.01
CA GLY A 73 21.96 10.82 5.13
C GLY A 73 20.95 9.71 4.79
N MET A 74 19.70 10.10 4.61
CA MET A 74 18.60 9.18 4.31
C MET A 74 18.82 8.31 3.05
N PRO A 75 19.33 8.82 1.92
CA PRO A 75 19.55 8.00 0.72
C PRO A 75 20.54 6.85 0.94
N THR A 76 21.60 7.11 1.72
CA THR A 76 22.60 6.09 2.08
C THR A 76 21.99 5.01 2.95
N LEU A 77 21.14 5.37 3.92
CA LEU A 77 20.47 4.41 4.79
C LEU A 77 19.52 3.51 4.00
N ILE A 78 18.71 4.08 3.11
CA ILE A 78 17.82 3.29 2.23
C ILE A 78 18.64 2.31 1.38
N LYS A 79 19.76 2.77 0.80
CA LYS A 79 20.65 1.89 0.03
C LYS A 79 21.20 0.74 0.89
N SER A 80 21.65 1.02 2.11
CA SER A 80 22.14 -0.02 3.04
C SER A 80 21.05 -1.02 3.40
N VAL A 81 19.80 -0.57 3.60
CA VAL A 81 18.68 -1.47 3.87
C VAL A 81 18.42 -2.39 2.69
N LYS A 82 18.37 -1.85 1.48
CA LYS A 82 18.15 -2.61 0.25
C LYS A 82 19.27 -3.60 -0.04
N SER A 83 20.53 -3.21 0.16
CA SER A 83 21.69 -4.07 -0.07
C SER A 83 21.88 -5.12 1.01
N GLY A 84 21.36 -4.88 2.22
CA GLY A 84 21.61 -5.71 3.38
C GLY A 84 22.96 -5.39 4.05
N MET A 85 23.11 -5.90 5.27
CA MET A 85 24.29 -5.81 6.12
C MET A 85 24.52 -7.18 6.78
N ILE A 86 25.69 -7.38 7.40
CA ILE A 86 26.03 -8.67 8.05
C ILE A 86 24.90 -9.19 8.95
N GLN A 87 24.29 -8.30 9.73
CA GLN A 87 23.24 -8.64 10.71
C GLN A 87 21.83 -8.27 10.25
N MET A 88 21.66 -7.76 9.01
CA MET A 88 20.38 -7.30 8.49
C MET A 88 20.18 -7.79 7.06
N PRO A 89 19.20 -8.68 6.80
CA PRO A 89 18.93 -9.18 5.46
C PRO A 89 18.68 -8.06 4.45
N ALA A 90 19.02 -8.31 3.18
CA ALA A 90 18.69 -7.39 2.09
C ALA A 90 17.17 -7.11 2.07
N GLY A 91 16.83 -5.82 1.99
CA GLY A 91 15.45 -5.34 2.05
C GLY A 91 14.83 -5.31 3.45
N GLY A 92 15.56 -5.67 4.50
CA GLY A 92 15.04 -5.61 5.88
C GLY A 92 13.76 -6.43 6.09
N LEU A 93 13.65 -7.57 5.40
CA LEU A 93 12.46 -8.44 5.33
C LEU A 93 11.23 -7.83 4.64
N CYS A 94 11.35 -6.66 4.01
CA CYS A 94 10.31 -6.06 3.18
C CYS A 94 10.66 -6.13 1.68
N ASN A 95 10.33 -7.24 1.03
CA ASN A 95 10.68 -7.47 -0.38
C ASN A 95 9.91 -6.59 -1.38
N THR A 96 8.85 -5.93 -0.93
CA THR A 96 7.97 -5.10 -1.75
C THR A 96 8.09 -3.60 -1.43
N CYS A 97 8.94 -3.23 -0.47
CA CYS A 97 9.07 -1.83 -0.05
C CYS A 97 9.75 -0.99 -1.14
N SER A 98 9.15 0.15 -1.45
CA SER A 98 9.76 1.21 -2.24
C SER A 98 10.76 2.02 -1.41
N ASP A 99 11.54 2.87 -2.07
CA ASP A 99 12.47 3.78 -1.39
C ASP A 99 11.73 4.73 -0.43
N ASP A 100 10.50 5.14 -0.78
CA ASP A 100 9.67 5.99 0.07
C ASP A 100 9.14 5.22 1.30
N ASP A 101 8.83 3.93 1.15
CA ASP A 101 8.44 3.08 2.29
C ASP A 101 9.62 2.91 3.26
N TYR A 102 10.83 2.67 2.76
CA TYR A 102 12.03 2.61 3.61
C TYR A 102 12.31 3.93 4.32
N ARG A 103 12.17 5.07 3.63
CA ARG A 103 12.29 6.39 4.26
C ARG A 103 11.31 6.52 5.43
N LYS A 104 10.03 6.22 5.20
CA LYS A 104 8.98 6.30 6.22
C LYS A 104 9.20 5.32 7.37
N LEU A 105 9.68 4.11 7.09
CA LEU A 105 10.04 3.12 8.12
C LEU A 105 11.20 3.60 9.00
N ILE A 106 12.24 4.20 8.41
CA ILE A 106 13.35 4.80 9.17
C ILE A 106 12.85 5.96 10.04
N GLU A 107 11.97 6.81 9.51
CA GLU A 107 11.33 7.89 10.27
C GLU A 107 10.36 7.37 11.35
N TYR A 108 9.74 6.23 11.14
CA TYR A 108 8.88 5.57 12.12
C TYR A 108 9.69 4.95 13.25
N MET A 109 10.87 4.39 12.94
CA MET A 109 11.79 3.85 13.95
C MET A 109 12.50 4.93 14.77
N SER A 110 12.70 6.12 14.19
CA SER A 110 13.39 7.22 14.87
C SER A 110 12.55 7.94 15.92
N LYS A 111 11.25 7.61 16.02
CA LYS A 111 10.28 8.20 16.93
C LYS A 111 9.88 7.23 18.04
#